data_AF-A0A8D9AGK3-F1
#
_entry.id   AF-A0A8D9AGK3-F1
#
_cell.length_a   1.000
_cell.length_b   1.000
_cell.length_c   1.000
_cell.angle_alpha   90.00
_cell.angle_beta   90.00
_cell.angle_gamma   90.00
#
_symmetry.space_group_name_H-M   'P 1'
#
loop_
_entity.id
_entity.type
_entity.pdbx_description
1 polymer ?
#
loop_
_entity_poly.entity_id
_entity_poly.type
_entity_poly.pdbx_seq_one_letter_code
_entity_poly.pdbx_strand_id
1 'polypeptide(L)'
;MCMISDAQIADLKRALDVNQSMIDISADRLERLRTQCVTSAELTQHEIRTIEGKLIKLFSRQLVTKAKLGPHFDPQSDCSPSLRQWLQVVGLRPESVGKLCTRLSTLENLQERSEADVRHILTSPPSATGNGSPYQLSNSEEDVHRTCHTISAVERRDCDEELRRLTHALHNLKHYTDILLRDSADSEFSHPPTHHTSAAVDSNGPTDTYPLYWDSWDRSSRQLRVSSVPGPNELRDHSDRGGGGGEGGGGVVDVGGEKEGEVKEEELEEKEEVEKGD
;
A
#
# COMPACT_ATOMS: atom_id res chain seq x y z
N MET A 1 11.91 13.02 35.68
CA MET A 1 12.31 12.52 34.36
C MET A 1 12.85 11.12 34.59
N CYS A 2 12.06 10.08 34.34
CA CYS A 2 12.49 8.70 34.55
C CYS A 2 13.64 8.43 33.57
N MET A 3 14.82 8.07 34.07
CA MET A 3 15.93 7.70 33.21
C MET A 3 15.69 6.27 32.73
N ILE A 4 15.48 6.10 31.43
CA ILE A 4 15.40 4.79 30.80
C ILE A 4 16.74 4.08 31.06
N SER A 5 16.68 2.84 31.56
CA SER A 5 17.88 2.07 31.87
C SER A 5 18.61 1.58 30.61
N ASP A 6 19.91 1.31 30.72
CA ASP A 6 20.71 0.76 29.61
C ASP A 6 20.14 -0.56 29.08
N ALA A 7 19.58 -1.39 29.95
CA ALA A 7 18.89 -2.62 29.56
C ALA A 7 17.66 -2.34 28.68
N GLN A 8 16.83 -1.36 29.06
CA GLN A 8 15.68 -0.94 28.26
C GLN A 8 16.11 -0.32 26.92
N ILE A 9 17.19 0.47 26.90
CA ILE A 9 17.75 1.04 25.67
C ILE A 9 18.16 -0.09 24.71
N ALA A 10 18.87 -1.11 25.22
CA ALA A 10 19.29 -2.25 24.43
C ALA A 10 18.10 -3.05 23.86
N ASP A 11 17.06 -3.25 24.66
CA ASP A 11 15.83 -3.93 24.22
C ASP A 11 15.07 -3.12 23.16
N LEU A 12 14.98 -1.80 23.32
CA LEU A 12 14.37 -0.91 22.32
C LEU A 12 15.14 -0.93 21.00
N LYS A 13 16.48 -0.90 21.04
CA LYS A 13 17.33 -1.01 19.83
C LYS A 13 17.14 -2.37 19.15
N ARG A 14 17.16 -3.48 19.91
CA ARG A 14 16.86 -4.81 19.36
C ARG A 14 15.46 -4.87 18.72
N ALA A 15 14.47 -4.22 19.34
CA ALA A 15 13.14 -4.15 18.76
C ALA A 15 13.10 -3.36 17.44
N LEU A 16 13.92 -2.31 17.27
CA LEU A 16 14.08 -1.62 15.99
C LEU A 16 14.64 -2.56 14.91
N ASP A 17 15.68 -3.33 15.24
CA ASP A 17 16.32 -4.26 14.30
C ASP A 17 15.35 -5.36 13.84
N VAL A 18 14.62 -5.97 14.78
CA VAL A 18 13.61 -6.98 14.48
C VAL A 18 12.49 -6.40 13.62
N ASN A 19 12.00 -5.20 13.96
CA ASN A 19 10.98 -4.53 13.17
C ASN A 19 11.49 -4.22 11.75
N GLN A 20 12.72 -3.73 11.60
CA GLN A 20 13.30 -3.44 10.29
C GLN A 20 13.40 -4.71 9.43
N SER A 21 13.89 -5.82 10.00
CA SER A 21 13.94 -7.10 9.29
C SER A 21 12.56 -7.57 8.84
N MET A 22 11.54 -7.43 9.71
CA MET A 22 10.16 -7.76 9.34
C MET A 22 9.60 -6.84 8.26
N ILE A 23 9.96 -5.56 8.27
CA ILE A 23 9.58 -4.59 7.24
C ILE A 23 10.19 -4.99 5.92
N ASP A 24 11.49 -5.29 5.86
CA ASP A 24 12.19 -5.62 4.63
C ASP A 24 11.58 -6.87 3.96
N ILE A 25 11.38 -7.95 4.73
CA ILE A 25 10.77 -9.19 4.21
C ILE A 25 9.33 -8.95 3.75
N SER A 26 8.56 -8.18 4.53
CA SER A 26 7.14 -7.96 4.22
C SER A 26 6.96 -7.00 3.04
N ALA A 27 7.82 -5.99 2.90
CA ALA A 27 7.81 -5.04 1.79
C ALA A 27 8.24 -5.72 0.48
N ASP A 28 9.26 -6.58 0.52
CA ASP A 28 9.68 -7.39 -0.62
C ASP A 28 8.57 -8.35 -1.09
N ARG A 29 7.88 -9.02 -0.15
CA ARG A 29 6.69 -9.83 -0.49
C ARG A 29 5.56 -8.98 -1.08
N LEU A 30 5.29 -7.80 -0.53
CA LEU A 30 4.27 -6.88 -1.04
C LEU A 30 4.58 -6.46 -2.48
N GLU A 31 5.84 -6.15 -2.78
CA GLU A 31 6.29 -5.77 -4.11
C GLU A 31 6.10 -6.92 -5.11
N ARG A 32 6.46 -8.16 -4.72
CA ARG A 32 6.19 -9.34 -5.56
C ARG A 32 4.70 -9.53 -5.85
N LEU A 33 3.83 -9.38 -4.86
CA LEU A 33 2.38 -9.50 -5.08
C LEU A 33 1.85 -8.45 -6.06
N ARG A 34 2.39 -7.22 -6.00
CA ARG A 34 1.96 -6.12 -6.88
C ARG A 34 2.49 -6.26 -8.31
N THR A 35 3.64 -6.89 -8.51
CA THR A 35 4.34 -6.93 -9.81
C THR A 35 4.25 -8.29 -10.51
N GLN A 36 4.16 -9.39 -9.76
CA GLN A 36 4.25 -10.75 -10.30
C GLN A 36 2.92 -11.51 -10.24
N CYS A 37 1.92 -11.02 -9.48
CA CYS A 37 0.62 -11.67 -9.35
C CYS A 37 -0.49 -10.89 -10.04
N VAL A 38 -1.58 -11.59 -10.37
CA VAL A 38 -2.79 -10.96 -10.90
C VAL A 38 -3.48 -10.19 -9.78
N THR A 39 -3.25 -8.88 -9.75
CA THR A 39 -3.78 -7.98 -8.72
C THR A 39 -5.29 -7.77 -8.82
N SER A 40 -5.98 -8.22 -9.86
CA SER A 40 -7.45 -8.19 -9.89
C SER A 40 -8.10 -9.34 -9.12
N ALA A 41 -7.36 -10.39 -8.78
CA ALA A 41 -7.87 -11.53 -8.03
C ALA A 41 -8.13 -11.15 -6.57
N GLU A 42 -9.30 -11.53 -6.03
CA GLU A 42 -9.72 -11.16 -4.68
C GLU A 42 -8.76 -11.67 -3.60
N LEU A 43 -8.23 -12.88 -3.77
CA LEU A 43 -7.26 -13.47 -2.86
C LEU A 43 -5.96 -12.66 -2.82
N THR A 44 -5.38 -12.34 -3.98
CA THR A 44 -4.17 -11.49 -4.08
C THR A 44 -4.41 -10.13 -3.43
N GLN A 45 -5.57 -9.53 -3.67
CA GLN A 45 -5.96 -8.25 -3.09
C GLN A 45 -6.10 -8.32 -1.56
N HIS A 46 -6.67 -9.40 -1.03
CA HIS A 46 -6.75 -9.63 0.42
C HIS A 46 -5.36 -9.79 1.05
N GLU A 47 -4.46 -10.49 0.38
CA GLU A 47 -3.08 -10.70 0.84
C GLU A 47 -2.28 -9.38 0.84
N ILE A 48 -2.42 -8.60 -0.24
CA ILE A 48 -1.86 -7.24 -0.35
C ILE A 48 -2.33 -6.39 0.85
N ARG A 49 -3.64 -6.31 1.11
CA ARG A 49 -4.21 -5.53 2.24
C ARG A 49 -3.68 -5.99 3.59
N THR A 50 -3.54 -7.30 3.77
CA THR A 50 -3.03 -7.90 5.01
C THR A 50 -1.58 -7.49 5.27
N ILE A 51 -0.73 -7.54 4.24
CA ILE A 51 0.68 -7.15 4.35
C ILE A 51 0.81 -5.64 4.55
N GLU A 52 0.03 -4.83 3.85
CA GLU A 52 0.02 -3.36 4.00
C GLU A 52 -0.37 -2.95 5.43
N GLY A 53 -1.41 -3.59 5.99
CA GLY A 53 -1.79 -3.39 7.39
C GLY A 53 -0.70 -3.80 8.38
N LYS A 54 -0.02 -4.92 8.14
CA LYS A 54 1.12 -5.36 8.94
C LYS A 54 2.26 -4.35 8.89
N LEU A 55 2.61 -3.86 7.71
CA LEU A 55 3.69 -2.90 7.53
C LEU A 55 3.41 -1.57 8.24
N ILE A 56 2.16 -1.09 8.19
CA ILE A 56 1.79 0.14 8.89
C ILE A 56 1.98 0.00 10.40
N LYS A 57 1.60 -1.15 10.99
CA LYS A 57 1.86 -1.44 12.40
C LYS A 57 3.36 -1.48 12.72
N LEU A 58 4.19 -2.06 11.85
CA LEU A 58 5.64 -2.11 12.03
C LEU A 58 6.29 -0.71 11.97
N PHE A 59 5.90 0.13 11.00
CA PHE A 59 6.38 1.52 10.92
C PHE A 59 5.92 2.36 12.11
N SER A 60 4.67 2.22 12.57
CA SER A 60 4.20 2.88 13.80
C SER A 60 5.02 2.45 15.02
N ARG A 61 5.35 1.16 15.16
CA ARG A 61 6.22 0.67 16.24
C ARG A 61 7.63 1.26 16.15
N GLN A 62 8.23 1.36 14.97
CA GLN A 62 9.53 2.02 14.80
C GLN A 62 9.48 3.50 15.24
N LEU A 63 8.44 4.24 14.84
CA LEU A 63 8.26 5.64 15.24
C LEU A 63 8.14 5.79 16.77
N VAL A 64 7.31 4.95 17.41
CA VAL A 64 7.15 4.98 18.88
C VAL A 64 8.44 4.58 19.59
N THR A 65 9.10 3.52 19.16
CA THR A 65 10.36 3.06 19.76
C THR A 65 11.46 4.12 19.62
N LYS A 66 11.57 4.77 18.46
CA LYS A 66 12.47 5.90 18.24
C LYS A 66 12.14 7.08 19.17
N ALA A 67 10.86 7.43 19.32
CA ALA A 67 10.44 8.48 20.25
C ALA A 67 10.78 8.14 21.72
N LYS A 68 10.65 6.86 22.12
CA LYS A 68 11.04 6.36 23.45
C LYS A 68 12.54 6.46 23.70
N LEU A 69 13.36 6.12 22.70
CA LEU A 69 14.82 6.24 22.80
C LEU A 69 15.26 7.70 22.97
N GLY A 70 14.54 8.65 22.35
CA GLY A 70 14.77 10.08 22.51
C GLY A 70 16.24 10.45 22.26
N PRO A 71 16.98 11.00 23.23
CA PRO A 71 18.39 11.38 23.06
C PRO A 71 19.34 10.18 22.93
N HIS A 72 18.91 8.96 23.25
CA HIS A 72 19.71 7.74 23.10
C HIS A 72 19.62 7.12 21.70
N PHE A 73 18.78 7.68 20.83
CA PHE A 73 18.67 7.28 19.44
C PHE A 73 19.84 7.87 18.65
N ASP A 74 20.62 7.02 18.00
CA ASP A 74 21.66 7.42 17.07
C ASP A 74 21.20 7.15 15.62
N PRO A 75 20.92 8.20 14.82
CA PRO A 75 20.51 8.05 13.43
C PRO A 75 21.50 7.30 12.53
N GLN A 76 22.77 7.14 12.93
CA GLN A 76 23.78 6.42 12.17
C GLN A 76 23.81 4.92 12.49
N SER A 77 23.52 4.53 13.74
CA SER A 77 23.60 3.14 14.18
C SER A 77 22.24 2.45 14.27
N ASP A 78 21.18 3.20 14.54
CA ASP A 78 19.86 2.64 14.83
C ASP A 78 18.96 2.69 13.59
N CYS A 79 18.16 1.65 13.37
CA CYS A 79 17.22 1.62 12.25
C CYS A 79 16.16 2.73 12.39
N SER A 80 16.32 3.82 11.65
CA SER A 80 15.28 4.85 11.49
C SER A 80 14.22 4.38 10.50
N PRO A 81 12.93 4.67 10.72
CA PRO A 81 11.89 4.38 9.74
C PRO A 81 12.23 5.07 8.41
N SER A 82 12.41 4.26 7.36
CA SER A 82 12.77 4.75 6.03
C SER A 82 11.57 5.41 5.35
N LEU A 83 11.66 6.73 5.13
CA LEU A 83 10.65 7.47 4.37
C LEU A 83 10.42 6.85 2.98
N ARG A 84 11.51 6.56 2.25
CA ARG A 84 11.43 6.00 0.90
C ARG A 84 10.69 4.66 0.89
N GLN A 85 11.07 3.74 1.78
CA GLN A 85 10.46 2.42 1.87
C GLN A 85 8.99 2.53 2.26
N TRP A 86 8.66 3.41 3.20
CA TRP A 86 7.26 3.67 3.58
C TRP A 86 6.42 4.17 2.39
N LEU A 87 6.94 5.11 1.60
CA LEU A 87 6.25 5.60 0.40
C LEU A 87 6.05 4.49 -0.66
N GLN A 88 7.00 3.57 -0.80
CA GLN A 88 6.86 2.38 -1.66
C GLN A 88 5.80 1.42 -1.11
N VAL A 89 5.74 1.21 0.20
CA VAL A 89 4.70 0.42 0.86
C VAL A 89 3.31 1.03 0.65
N VAL A 90 3.18 2.36 0.70
CA VAL A 90 1.94 3.06 0.33
C VAL A 90 1.58 2.85 -1.14
N GLY A 91 2.54 2.44 -1.97
CA GLY A 91 2.37 2.11 -3.38
C GLY A 91 2.36 3.34 -4.28
N LEU A 92 3.12 4.36 -3.90
CA LEU A 92 3.40 5.52 -4.74
C LEU A 92 4.34 5.14 -5.89
N ARG A 93 4.19 5.83 -7.02
CA ARG A 93 5.05 5.67 -8.18
C ARG A 93 6.48 6.16 -7.88
N PRO A 94 7.50 5.57 -8.52
CA PRO A 94 8.91 5.95 -8.28
C PRO A 94 9.18 7.45 -8.44
N GLU A 95 8.51 8.12 -9.39
CA GLU A 95 8.64 9.56 -9.63
C GLU A 95 8.12 10.37 -8.44
N SER A 96 6.94 10.00 -7.92
CA SER A 96 6.32 10.64 -6.75
C SER A 96 7.14 10.40 -5.49
N VAL A 97 7.66 9.18 -5.30
CA VAL A 97 8.60 8.84 -4.21
C VAL A 97 9.85 9.71 -4.30
N GLY A 98 10.44 9.81 -5.50
CA GLY A 98 11.61 10.65 -5.77
C GLY A 98 11.36 12.11 -5.39
N LYS A 99 10.28 12.70 -5.90
CA LYS A 99 9.89 14.08 -5.58
C LYS A 99 9.73 14.33 -4.09
N LEU A 100 8.99 13.47 -3.38
CA LEU A 100 8.80 13.62 -1.93
C LEU A 100 10.12 13.51 -1.18
N CYS A 101 10.99 12.56 -1.55
CA CYS A 101 12.30 12.38 -0.90
C CYS A 101 13.29 13.54 -1.17
N THR A 102 13.10 14.36 -2.21
CA THR A 102 13.92 15.58 -2.40
C THR A 102 13.52 16.73 -1.48
N ARG A 103 12.28 16.72 -0.96
CA ARG A 103 11.72 17.79 -0.12
C ARG A 103 11.66 17.40 1.36
N LEU A 104 11.58 16.11 1.63
CA LEU A 104 11.37 15.54 2.96
C LEU A 104 12.47 14.50 3.22
N SER A 105 13.08 14.55 4.39
CA SER A 105 14.16 13.65 4.80
C SER A 105 13.68 12.54 5.73
N THR A 106 12.56 12.71 6.42
CA THR A 106 12.08 11.77 7.45
C THR A 106 10.58 11.51 7.34
N LEU A 107 10.13 10.39 7.90
CA LEU A 107 8.71 10.03 7.94
C LEU A 107 7.93 10.94 8.89
N GLU A 108 8.55 11.37 9.98
CA GLU A 108 8.00 12.33 10.94
C GLU A 108 7.72 13.69 10.28
N ASN A 109 8.68 14.21 9.48
CA ASN A 109 8.45 15.46 8.75
C ASN A 109 7.31 15.34 7.72
N LEU A 110 7.06 14.16 7.17
CA LEU A 110 5.91 13.92 6.30
C LEU A 110 4.60 13.90 7.10
N GLN A 111 4.57 13.28 8.28
CA GLN A 111 3.39 13.26 9.15
C GLN A 111 2.95 14.67 9.56
N GLU A 112 3.87 15.61 9.70
CA GLU A 112 3.56 16.99 10.07
C GLU A 112 2.99 17.83 8.91
N ARG A 113 3.07 17.36 7.66
CA ARG A 113 2.57 18.11 6.49
C ARG A 113 1.05 18.09 6.39
N SER A 114 0.49 19.20 5.91
CA SER A 114 -0.90 19.26 5.49
C SER A 114 -1.09 18.54 4.16
N GLU A 115 -2.33 18.10 3.86
CA GLU A 115 -2.67 17.55 2.54
C GLU A 115 -2.31 18.53 1.40
N ALA A 116 -2.53 19.84 1.63
CA ALA A 116 -2.22 20.87 0.65
C ALA A 116 -0.71 20.96 0.36
N ASP A 117 0.15 20.84 1.38
CA ASP A 117 1.60 20.84 1.21
C ASP A 117 2.06 19.61 0.43
N VAL A 118 1.53 18.43 0.77
CA VAL A 118 1.86 17.18 0.07
C VAL A 118 1.41 17.24 -1.39
N ARG A 119 0.19 17.74 -1.65
CA ARG A 119 -0.32 17.98 -3.01
C ARG A 119 0.58 18.94 -3.79
N HIS A 120 1.01 20.02 -3.15
CA HIS A 120 1.93 20.98 -3.78
C HIS A 120 3.26 20.31 -4.13
N ILE A 121 3.83 19.48 -3.26
CA ILE A 121 5.08 18.76 -3.56
C ILE A 121 4.91 17.82 -4.76
N LEU A 122 3.82 17.04 -4.81
CA LEU A 122 3.55 16.08 -5.88
C LEU A 122 3.30 16.76 -7.24
N THR A 123 2.63 17.91 -7.23
CA THR A 123 2.28 18.67 -8.45
C THR A 123 3.34 19.71 -8.84
N SER A 124 4.27 20.05 -7.94
CA SER A 124 5.33 21.01 -8.26
C SER A 124 6.20 20.52 -9.42
N PRO A 125 6.58 21.42 -10.35
CA PRO A 125 7.55 21.09 -11.38
C PRO A 125 8.88 20.71 -10.73
N PRO A 126 9.69 19.82 -11.34
CA PRO A 126 11.01 19.52 -10.85
C PRO A 126 11.82 20.82 -10.84
N SER A 127 12.00 21.41 -9.65
CA SER A 127 12.84 22.59 -9.53
C SER A 127 14.24 22.18 -9.94
N ALA A 128 14.76 22.81 -11.01
CA ALA A 128 16.08 22.56 -11.56
C ALA A 128 17.16 22.77 -10.48
N THR A 129 17.53 21.71 -9.78
CA THR A 129 18.67 21.71 -8.86
C THR A 129 19.93 21.45 -9.68
N GLY A 130 20.61 22.54 -10.06
CA GLY A 130 22.08 22.66 -10.13
C GLY A 130 22.84 22.10 -11.34
N ASN A 131 23.24 22.97 -12.28
CA ASN A 131 24.63 23.16 -12.75
C ASN A 131 24.69 24.26 -13.83
N GLY A 132 25.76 25.07 -13.82
CA GLY A 132 25.76 26.46 -14.27
C GLY A 132 25.70 26.78 -15.77
N SER A 133 25.23 28.00 -16.05
CA SER A 133 25.66 28.81 -17.19
C SER A 133 25.48 30.30 -16.84
N PRO A 134 26.53 31.15 -16.90
CA PRO A 134 26.42 32.59 -16.59
C PRO A 134 25.79 33.44 -17.71
N TYR A 135 25.24 32.86 -18.77
CA TYR A 135 24.68 33.62 -19.89
C TYR A 135 23.15 33.48 -19.92
N GLN A 136 22.44 34.23 -19.07
CA GLN A 136 21.01 34.46 -19.28
C GLN A 136 20.80 35.67 -20.17
N LEU A 137 20.50 35.37 -21.43
CA LEU A 137 19.66 36.22 -22.28
C LEU A 137 18.28 36.34 -21.63
N SER A 138 17.76 37.56 -21.67
CA SER A 138 16.42 38.01 -21.30
C SER A 138 15.32 36.98 -21.59
N ASN A 139 14.77 36.38 -20.53
CA ASN A 139 13.49 35.67 -20.61
C ASN A 139 12.46 36.42 -19.79
N SER A 140 11.38 36.83 -20.46
CA SER A 140 10.23 37.51 -19.91
C SER A 140 9.53 36.66 -18.85
N GLU A 141 8.95 37.32 -17.85
CA GLU A 141 8.16 36.71 -16.76
C GLU A 141 6.99 35.83 -17.25
N GLU A 142 6.66 35.89 -18.54
CA GLU A 142 5.59 35.11 -19.18
C GLU A 142 5.95 33.63 -19.42
N ASP A 143 7.23 33.24 -19.50
CA ASP A 143 7.61 31.85 -19.82
C ASP A 143 7.63 30.92 -18.59
N VAL A 144 7.87 31.47 -17.39
CA VAL A 144 7.78 30.70 -16.14
C VAL A 144 6.31 30.33 -15.85
N HIS A 145 5.37 31.20 -16.23
CA HIS A 145 3.93 30.96 -16.03
C HIS A 145 3.33 30.01 -17.09
N ARG A 146 3.92 29.95 -18.29
CA ARG A 146 3.48 29.08 -19.39
C ARG A 146 3.89 27.62 -19.19
N THR A 147 5.02 27.38 -18.52
CA THR A 147 5.55 26.03 -18.26
C THR A 147 4.79 25.28 -17.14
N CYS A 148 4.05 26.00 -16.28
CA CYS A 148 3.20 25.42 -15.24
C CYS A 148 1.84 24.87 -15.74
N HIS A 149 1.46 25.11 -17.01
CA HIS A 149 0.09 24.84 -17.47
C HIS A 149 -0.14 23.48 -18.16
N THR A 150 0.88 22.65 -18.36
CA THR A 150 0.79 21.40 -19.16
C THR A 150 1.00 20.12 -18.35
N ILE A 151 0.50 20.02 -17.12
CA ILE A 151 0.28 18.69 -16.52
C ILE A 151 -0.97 18.09 -17.18
N SER A 152 -0.78 16.96 -17.87
CA SER A 152 -1.84 16.26 -18.60
C SER A 152 -2.98 15.85 -17.66
N ALA A 153 -4.22 15.80 -18.16
CA ALA A 153 -5.37 15.40 -17.34
C ALA A 153 -5.22 14.01 -16.70
N VAL A 154 -4.47 13.11 -17.36
CA VAL A 154 -4.12 11.77 -16.83
C VAL A 154 -3.17 11.88 -15.65
N GLU A 155 -2.09 12.65 -15.78
CA GLU A 155 -1.10 12.85 -14.70
C GLU A 155 -1.72 13.52 -13.47
N ARG A 156 -2.68 14.43 -13.67
CA ARG A 156 -3.45 15.02 -12.55
C ARG A 156 -4.27 13.96 -11.83
N ARG A 157 -4.95 13.07 -12.56
CA ARG A 157 -5.74 11.98 -11.97
C ARG A 157 -4.88 11.00 -11.20
N ASP A 158 -3.73 10.61 -11.74
CA ASP A 158 -2.79 9.71 -11.06
C ASP A 158 -2.25 10.36 -9.78
N CYS A 159 -1.90 11.64 -9.83
CA CYS A 159 -1.46 12.40 -8.67
C CYS A 159 -2.55 12.49 -7.58
N ASP A 160 -3.82 12.68 -7.96
CA ASP A 160 -4.93 12.74 -7.01
C ASP A 160 -5.19 11.38 -6.34
N GLU A 161 -5.02 10.27 -7.06
CA GLU A 161 -5.12 8.91 -6.49
C GLU A 161 -3.96 8.63 -5.53
N GLU A 162 -2.73 8.94 -5.93
CA GLU A 162 -1.55 8.85 -5.07
C GLU A 162 -1.70 9.67 -3.79
N LEU A 163 -2.19 10.91 -3.90
CA LEU A 163 -2.46 11.77 -2.77
C LEU A 163 -3.53 11.18 -1.85
N ARG A 164 -4.64 10.66 -2.40
CA ARG A 164 -5.71 10.02 -1.61
C ARG A 164 -5.16 8.84 -0.81
N ARG A 165 -4.40 7.95 -1.46
CA ARG A 165 -3.77 6.80 -0.82
C ARG A 165 -2.80 7.22 0.28
N LEU A 166 -1.95 8.21 -0.02
CA LEU A 166 -0.98 8.75 0.91
C LEU A 166 -1.62 9.39 2.14
N THR A 167 -2.62 10.26 1.95
CA THR A 167 -3.35 10.90 3.06
C THR A 167 -4.02 9.86 3.96
N HIS A 168 -4.64 8.85 3.37
CA HIS A 168 -5.26 7.75 4.14
C HIS A 168 -4.22 6.92 4.90
N ALA A 169 -3.09 6.59 4.26
CA ALA A 169 -2.01 5.86 4.93
C ALA A 169 -1.38 6.65 6.07
N LEU A 170 -1.20 7.98 5.91
CA LEU A 170 -0.74 8.86 6.98
C LEU A 170 -1.72 8.91 8.13
N HIS A 171 -3.02 8.96 7.86
CA HIS A 171 -4.05 8.91 8.90
C HIS A 171 -3.94 7.61 9.72
N ASN A 172 -3.87 6.45 9.06
CA ASN A 172 -3.72 5.16 9.73
C ASN A 172 -2.41 5.06 10.52
N LEU A 173 -1.30 5.55 9.95
CA LEU A 173 0.00 5.57 10.61
C LEU A 173 -0.05 6.41 11.89
N LYS A 174 -0.60 7.64 11.82
CA LYS A 174 -0.80 8.51 12.99
C LYS A 174 -1.68 7.85 14.04
N HIS A 175 -2.83 7.32 13.61
CA HIS A 175 -3.79 6.68 14.51
C HIS A 175 -3.14 5.54 15.31
N TYR A 176 -2.35 4.67 14.67
CA TYR A 176 -1.65 3.62 15.41
C TYR A 176 -0.52 4.10 16.28
N THR A 177 0.27 5.07 15.80
CA THR A 177 1.31 5.67 16.61
C THR A 177 0.71 6.27 17.88
N ASP A 178 -0.45 6.93 17.77
CA ASP A 178 -1.18 7.50 18.91
C ASP A 178 -1.68 6.42 19.88
N ILE A 179 -2.26 5.32 19.38
CA ILE A 179 -2.68 4.17 20.21
C ILE A 179 -1.49 3.62 20.99
N LEU A 180 -0.39 3.32 20.30
CA LEU A 180 0.81 2.74 20.91
C LEU A 180 1.49 3.68 21.92
N LEU A 181 1.40 5.00 21.70
CA LEU A 181 1.88 5.99 22.67
C LEU A 181 1.02 6.02 23.93
N ARG A 182 -0.30 5.87 23.81
CA ARG A 182 -1.23 5.82 24.95
C ARG A 182 -1.05 4.56 25.79
N ASP A 183 -0.95 3.40 25.15
CA ASP A 183 -0.72 2.13 25.84
C ASP A 183 0.61 2.12 26.62
N SER A 184 1.59 2.89 26.14
CA SER A 184 2.85 3.07 26.84
C SER A 184 2.77 4.00 28.05
N ALA A 185 1.82 4.93 28.09
CA ALA A 185 1.65 5.88 29.20
C ALA A 185 0.85 5.28 30.36
N ASP A 186 -0.11 4.39 30.05
CA ASP A 186 -0.96 3.75 31.06
C ASP A 186 -0.22 2.63 31.83
N SER A 187 0.90 2.12 31.31
CA SER A 187 1.74 1.12 31.98
C SER A 187 2.54 1.67 33.18
N GLU A 188 2.59 3.00 33.39
CA GLU A 188 3.30 3.61 34.53
C GLU A 188 2.43 3.78 35.79
N PHE A 189 1.13 3.46 35.75
CA PHE A 189 0.23 3.64 36.90
C PHE A 189 -0.54 2.36 37.27
N SER A 190 0.14 1.33 37.79
CA SER A 190 -0.54 0.23 38.49
C SER A 190 0.36 -0.47 39.52
N HIS A 191 -0.04 -0.32 40.79
CA HIS A 191 0.37 -1.12 41.94
C HIS A 191 0.11 -2.63 41.73
N PRO A 192 0.77 -3.52 42.50
CA PRO A 192 0.66 -4.96 42.30
C PRO A 192 -0.72 -5.47 42.77
N PRO A 193 -1.42 -6.31 41.99
CA PRO A 193 -2.53 -7.07 42.52
C PRO A 193 -1.97 -8.30 43.25
N THR A 194 -2.12 -8.31 44.56
CA THR A 194 -2.03 -9.51 45.41
C THR A 194 -3.03 -10.56 44.92
N HIS A 195 -2.57 -11.81 44.71
CA HIS A 195 -3.22 -13.14 44.71
C HIS A 195 -4.71 -13.19 44.24
N HIS A 196 -5.23 -14.09 43.41
CA HIS A 196 -5.13 -15.55 43.39
C HIS A 196 -5.93 -16.12 42.19
N THR A 197 -5.58 -17.36 41.83
CA THR A 197 -6.42 -18.39 41.17
C THR A 197 -6.20 -18.68 39.68
N SER A 198 -5.63 -19.87 39.49
CA SER A 198 -5.44 -20.70 38.30
C SER A 198 -6.67 -20.87 37.40
N ALA A 199 -6.51 -20.67 36.09
CA ALA A 199 -7.13 -21.50 35.05
C ALA A 199 -6.44 -21.30 33.69
N ALA A 200 -6.03 -22.43 33.10
CA ALA A 200 -5.82 -22.73 31.67
C ALA A 200 -5.05 -21.73 30.79
N VAL A 201 -3.84 -22.15 30.44
CA VAL A 201 -3.08 -21.72 29.25
C VAL A 201 -3.90 -22.08 28.01
N ASP A 202 -4.38 -21.06 27.30
CA ASP A 202 -4.60 -21.16 25.85
C ASP A 202 -3.79 -20.05 25.19
N SER A 203 -2.93 -20.49 24.28
CA SER A 203 -1.96 -19.66 23.57
C SER A 203 -2.67 -18.89 22.46
N ASN A 204 -3.19 -17.71 22.76
CA ASN A 204 -3.46 -16.65 21.79
C ASN A 204 -3.42 -15.31 22.53
N GLY A 205 -2.32 -14.57 22.34
CA GLY A 205 -2.14 -13.24 22.91
C GLY A 205 -3.25 -12.27 22.48
N PRO A 206 -3.39 -11.11 23.16
CA PRO A 206 -4.42 -10.14 22.83
C PRO A 206 -4.18 -9.64 21.41
N THR A 207 -5.02 -10.07 20.49
CA THR A 207 -5.07 -9.55 19.15
C THR A 207 -5.46 -8.08 19.24
N ASP A 208 -4.52 -7.19 18.88
CA ASP A 208 -4.72 -5.79 18.48
C ASP A 208 -5.67 -5.72 17.26
N THR A 209 -6.94 -6.08 17.49
CA THR A 209 -8.02 -6.07 16.51
C THR A 209 -8.63 -4.67 16.50
N TYR A 210 -7.82 -3.68 16.12
CA TYR A 210 -8.34 -2.42 15.60
C TYR A 210 -8.55 -2.61 14.09
N PRO A 211 -9.81 -2.63 13.59
CA PRO A 211 -10.09 -2.81 12.17
C PRO A 211 -9.51 -1.62 11.40
N LEU A 212 -8.53 -1.89 10.55
CA LEU A 212 -8.05 -0.88 9.61
C LEU A 212 -8.90 -0.93 8.36
N TYR A 213 -9.43 0.22 8.01
CA TYR A 213 -10.24 0.41 6.82
C TYR A 213 -9.37 0.49 5.54
N TRP A 214 -8.62 -0.57 5.24
CA TRP A 214 -7.83 -0.65 3.98
C TRP A 214 -8.68 -1.05 2.77
N ASP A 215 -9.94 -1.46 2.95
CA ASP A 215 -10.84 -1.91 1.87
C ASP A 215 -11.25 -0.81 0.88
N SER A 216 -10.88 0.46 1.11
CA SER A 216 -11.22 1.57 0.20
C SER A 216 -10.20 1.82 -0.91
N TRP A 217 -9.14 1.01 -1.02
CA TRP A 217 -8.03 1.20 -1.97
C TRP A 217 -8.33 0.82 -3.42
N ASP A 218 -9.38 0.03 -3.69
CA ASP A 218 -9.58 -0.59 -5.02
C ASP A 218 -10.77 -0.03 -5.84
N ARG A 219 -11.50 0.98 -5.33
CA ARG A 219 -12.62 1.55 -6.10
C ARG A 219 -12.17 2.37 -7.32
N SER A 220 -10.99 2.99 -7.26
CA SER A 220 -10.50 3.87 -8.33
C SER A 220 -9.95 3.10 -9.55
N SER A 221 -9.37 1.92 -9.35
CA SER A 221 -8.79 1.11 -10.44
C SER A 221 -9.85 0.38 -11.28
N ARG A 222 -11.05 0.16 -10.73
CA ARG A 222 -12.14 -0.55 -11.42
C ARG A 222 -12.98 0.34 -12.34
N GLN A 223 -12.98 1.65 -12.14
CA GLN A 223 -13.85 2.57 -12.91
C GLN A 223 -13.33 2.92 -14.31
N LEU A 224 -12.11 2.52 -14.68
CA LEU A 224 -11.56 2.75 -16.02
C LEU A 224 -11.72 1.57 -16.99
N ARG A 225 -12.44 0.50 -16.62
CA ARG A 225 -12.67 -0.67 -17.51
C ARG A 225 -14.13 -1.12 -17.65
N VAL A 226 -15.09 -0.23 -17.42
CA VAL A 226 -16.50 -0.47 -17.81
C VAL A 226 -17.05 0.76 -18.52
N SER A 227 -16.58 0.99 -19.75
CA SER A 227 -17.36 1.69 -20.76
C SER A 227 -17.03 1.14 -22.15
N SER A 228 -18.10 0.71 -22.82
CA SER A 228 -18.20 0.47 -24.27
C SER A 228 -17.81 -0.92 -24.80
N VAL A 229 -18.74 -1.87 -24.68
CA VAL A 229 -19.07 -2.75 -25.81
C VAL A 229 -20.53 -2.46 -26.20
N PRO A 230 -20.80 -1.85 -27.37
CA PRO A 230 -22.15 -1.79 -27.92
C PRO A 230 -22.52 -3.16 -28.49
N GLY A 231 -23.63 -3.75 -28.02
CA GLY A 231 -24.20 -4.95 -28.62
C GLY A 231 -24.69 -4.69 -30.05
N PRO A 232 -24.59 -5.67 -30.98
CA PRO A 232 -25.00 -5.45 -32.35
C PRO A 232 -26.51 -5.66 -32.54
N ASN A 233 -27.07 -4.82 -33.41
CA ASN A 233 -28.38 -4.90 -34.07
C ASN A 233 -29.66 -4.75 -33.22
N GLU A 234 -30.18 -3.53 -33.18
CA GLU A 234 -31.59 -3.30 -33.52
C GLU A 234 -31.70 -2.13 -34.50
N LEU A 235 -32.17 -2.42 -35.72
CA LEU A 235 -32.67 -1.41 -36.63
C LEU A 235 -33.86 -1.95 -37.45
N ARG A 236 -35.04 -1.38 -37.13
CA ARG A 236 -36.25 -1.20 -37.97
C ARG A 236 -37.10 -2.45 -38.26
N ASP A 237 -38.43 -2.41 -38.38
CA ASP A 237 -39.39 -1.31 -38.56
C ASP A 237 -40.83 -1.76 -38.14
N HIS A 238 -41.74 -0.79 -38.02
CA HIS A 238 -43.17 -0.89 -37.70
C HIS A 238 -44.04 -1.73 -38.67
N SER A 239 -45.00 -2.51 -38.13
CA SER A 239 -46.47 -2.32 -38.26
C SER A 239 -47.29 -3.60 -38.08
N ASP A 240 -48.28 -3.53 -37.18
CA ASP A 240 -49.69 -3.98 -37.29
C ASP A 240 -50.06 -5.30 -38.03
N ARG A 241 -50.50 -6.32 -37.27
CA ARG A 241 -51.82 -7.01 -37.38
C ARG A 241 -51.84 -8.30 -36.54
N GLY A 242 -52.98 -8.55 -35.89
CA GLY A 242 -53.14 -9.59 -34.87
C GLY A 242 -53.66 -10.94 -35.34
N GLY A 243 -53.99 -11.76 -34.32
CA GLY A 243 -55.02 -12.81 -34.36
C GLY A 243 -54.56 -14.22 -34.72
N GLY A 244 -54.90 -15.17 -33.84
CA GLY A 244 -55.20 -16.56 -34.24
C GLY A 244 -54.33 -17.63 -33.61
N GLY A 245 -54.97 -18.55 -32.88
CA GLY A 245 -54.36 -19.65 -32.15
C GLY A 245 -53.91 -20.85 -33.00
N GLY A 246 -53.46 -21.90 -32.31
CA GLY A 246 -53.11 -23.19 -32.90
C GLY A 246 -52.44 -24.11 -31.89
N GLU A 247 -53.19 -25.11 -31.45
CA GLU A 247 -52.76 -26.25 -30.61
C GLU A 247 -51.89 -27.26 -31.39
N GLY A 248 -51.20 -28.12 -30.63
CA GLY A 248 -50.58 -29.38 -31.06
C GLY A 248 -49.04 -29.33 -30.93
N GLY A 249 -48.34 -30.25 -30.29
CA GLY A 249 -48.67 -31.57 -29.77
C GLY A 249 -47.46 -32.49 -29.99
N GLY A 250 -46.97 -33.13 -28.93
CA GLY A 250 -46.24 -34.40 -28.97
C GLY A 250 -44.72 -34.37 -29.22
N GLY A 251 -43.97 -35.09 -28.37
CA GLY A 251 -42.59 -35.53 -28.65
C GLY A 251 -41.77 -35.80 -27.39
N VAL A 252 -41.64 -37.07 -27.02
CA VAL A 252 -40.95 -37.62 -25.83
C VAL A 252 -39.52 -38.07 -26.22
N VAL A 253 -38.68 -38.28 -25.19
CA VAL A 253 -37.39 -39.05 -25.11
C VAL A 253 -36.14 -38.33 -25.66
N ASP A 254 -34.90 -38.45 -25.15
CA ASP A 254 -34.29 -39.34 -24.15
C ASP A 254 -32.95 -38.75 -23.64
N VAL A 255 -32.63 -39.08 -22.39
CA VAL A 255 -31.35 -39.36 -21.71
C VAL A 255 -29.99 -39.03 -22.37
N GLY A 256 -29.16 -38.32 -21.60
CA GLY A 256 -27.84 -38.82 -21.17
C GLY A 256 -26.58 -38.29 -21.88
N GLY A 257 -25.60 -37.85 -21.08
CA GLY A 257 -24.21 -37.75 -21.54
C GLY A 257 -23.37 -36.68 -20.85
N GLU A 258 -23.06 -36.89 -19.56
CA GLU A 258 -21.92 -36.27 -18.89
C GLU A 258 -20.61 -36.71 -19.57
N LYS A 259 -19.69 -35.76 -19.81
CA LYS A 259 -18.26 -36.06 -19.94
C LYS A 259 -17.43 -34.99 -19.26
N GLU A 260 -16.90 -35.40 -18.12
CA GLU A 260 -15.59 -35.05 -17.56
C GLU A 260 -14.54 -35.03 -18.69
N GLY A 261 -13.60 -34.10 -18.75
CA GLY A 261 -12.48 -33.95 -17.81
C GLY A 261 -11.20 -34.42 -18.51
N GLU A 262 -10.07 -33.82 -18.12
CA GLU A 262 -8.69 -34.21 -18.49
C GLU A 262 -8.08 -33.56 -19.76
N VAL A 263 -7.60 -32.33 -19.60
CA VAL A 263 -6.48 -31.80 -20.39
C VAL A 263 -5.21 -32.10 -19.62
N LYS A 264 -4.36 -32.94 -20.21
CA LYS A 264 -3.00 -33.25 -19.77
C LYS A 264 -2.10 -32.06 -20.06
N GLU A 265 -1.45 -31.49 -19.04
CA GLU A 265 -0.25 -30.68 -19.23
C GLU A 265 0.95 -31.53 -18.85
N GLU A 266 1.80 -31.74 -19.85
CA GLU A 266 3.07 -32.47 -19.78
C GLU A 266 4.09 -31.68 -18.95
N GLU A 267 4.63 -32.40 -17.99
CA GLU A 267 5.86 -32.15 -17.27
C GLU A 267 7.05 -32.43 -18.22
N LEU A 268 7.86 -31.42 -18.51
CA LEU A 268 9.19 -31.59 -19.11
C LEU A 268 10.24 -30.93 -18.23
N GLU A 269 10.78 -31.77 -17.38
CA GLU A 269 12.07 -31.69 -16.70
C GLU A 269 13.19 -31.82 -17.77
N GLU A 270 14.08 -30.84 -17.89
CA GLU A 270 15.35 -31.03 -18.59
C GLU A 270 16.52 -30.57 -17.71
N LYS A 271 17.50 -31.48 -17.66
CA LYS A 271 18.55 -31.60 -16.66
C LYS A 271 19.78 -30.76 -17.00
N GLU A 272 20.39 -30.27 -15.93
CA GLU A 272 21.81 -30.31 -15.59
C GLU A 272 22.78 -30.87 -16.66
N GLU A 273 23.75 -30.06 -17.09
CA GLU A 273 25.08 -30.57 -17.43
C GLU A 273 26.19 -29.63 -16.91
N VAL A 274 27.13 -30.29 -16.26
CA VAL A 274 28.36 -29.81 -15.61
C VAL A 274 29.47 -29.77 -16.65
N GLU A 275 30.29 -28.71 -16.70
CA GLU A 275 31.70 -28.91 -17.03
C GLU A 275 32.64 -27.90 -16.37
N LYS A 276 33.67 -28.46 -15.72
CA LYS A 276 34.86 -27.79 -15.21
C LYS A 276 35.85 -27.60 -16.37
N GLY A 277 36.60 -26.49 -16.36
CA GLY A 277 37.93 -26.46 -16.99
C GLY A 277 38.30 -25.12 -17.60
N ASP A 278 38.92 -24.24 -16.81
CA ASP A 278 40.31 -23.78 -17.01
C ASP A 278 40.80 -23.01 -15.77
#